data_AF-A0A0E0LMF3-F1
#
_entry.id   AF-A0A0E0LMF3-F1
#
_cell.length_a   1.000
_cell.length_b   1.000
_cell.length_c   1.000
_cell.angle_alpha   90.00
_cell.angle_beta   90.00
_cell.angle_gamma   90.00
#
_symmetry.space_group_name_H-M   'P 1'
#
loop_
_entity.id
_entity.type
_entity.pdbx_description
1 polymer ?
#
loop_
_entity_poly.entity_id
_entity_poly.type
_entity_poly.pdbx_seq_one_letter_code
_entity_poly.pdbx_strand_id
1 'polypeptide(L)'
;MPPLHAVSPAAAAAPPRALSSAARVPQRSGCVPERPTILSSSTNFMSLRARPIAVLRHATIEEIEAEKSVIEDQARERMEKAIETVQNNFNTVRTGRANPAMLDRIEVEYYGTPVNLKSIAQINTPDATSLLIQPYDKSSLKLIEKTIVAANLGVTPSNDGEVIRVTVPPLTSDRRKELAKTVAKLAEESKVAIRNIRRDAIKAYDKLEKEKKLSEDNVKDLSADLQKVTDEYMKKIEAIQKQKEQELMKI
;
A
#
# COMPACT_ATOMS: atom_id res chain seq x y z
N MET A 1 25.90 -8.61 -48.65
CA MET A 1 26.66 -9.88 -48.62
C MET A 1 28.09 -9.58 -49.03
N PRO A 2 29.11 -10.30 -48.53
CA PRO A 2 29.31 -10.93 -47.22
C PRO A 2 30.33 -10.05 -46.42
N PRO A 3 31.12 -10.52 -45.42
CA PRO A 3 31.07 -11.75 -44.66
C PRO A 3 30.89 -11.56 -43.13
N LEU A 4 30.75 -12.69 -42.45
CA LEU A 4 30.66 -12.81 -40.99
C LEU A 4 32.05 -12.91 -40.37
N HIS A 5 32.24 -12.34 -39.18
CA HIS A 5 33.28 -12.77 -38.24
C HIS A 5 32.67 -13.00 -36.86
N ALA A 6 32.68 -14.25 -36.40
CA ALA A 6 32.32 -14.62 -35.04
C ALA A 6 33.59 -14.93 -34.24
N VAL A 7 33.71 -14.39 -33.03
CA VAL A 7 34.82 -14.69 -32.11
C VAL A 7 34.27 -14.86 -30.68
N SER A 8 34.39 -16.11 -30.20
CA SER A 8 34.52 -16.59 -28.81
C SER A 8 33.79 -15.88 -27.64
N PRO A 9 32.92 -16.59 -26.88
CA PRO A 9 32.55 -16.18 -25.52
C PRO A 9 33.68 -16.49 -24.53
N ALA A 10 34.08 -15.51 -23.71
CA ALA A 10 35.20 -15.66 -22.78
C ALA A 10 34.76 -16.02 -21.35
N ALA A 11 35.30 -17.14 -20.86
CA ALA A 11 35.57 -17.54 -19.47
C ALA A 11 34.67 -17.05 -18.32
N ALA A 12 34.11 -18.02 -17.58
CA ALA A 12 33.53 -17.78 -16.25
C ALA A 12 34.61 -17.54 -15.18
N ALA A 13 34.31 -16.68 -14.20
CA ALA A 13 35.10 -16.50 -12.99
C ALA A 13 34.18 -16.29 -11.78
N ALA A 14 34.04 -17.32 -10.94
CA ALA A 14 33.30 -17.22 -9.67
C ALA A 14 34.29 -16.98 -8.50
N PRO A 15 34.03 -16.02 -7.61
CA PRO A 15 34.88 -15.80 -6.44
C PRO A 15 34.72 -16.93 -5.42
N PRO A 16 35.81 -17.39 -4.75
CA PRO A 16 35.77 -18.53 -3.85
C PRO A 16 35.09 -18.21 -2.51
N ARG A 17 34.40 -19.22 -1.94
CA ARG A 17 33.90 -19.16 -0.55
C ARG A 17 35.07 -19.25 0.43
N ALA A 18 35.35 -18.16 1.15
CA ALA A 18 36.25 -18.19 2.30
C ALA A 18 35.58 -18.89 3.50
N LEU A 19 36.24 -19.92 4.02
CA LEU A 19 35.88 -20.61 5.27
C LEU A 19 36.73 -20.08 6.44
N SER A 20 36.19 -20.23 7.65
CA SER A 20 36.93 -20.24 8.92
C SER A 20 37.68 -18.97 9.35
N SER A 21 37.11 -18.26 10.33
CA SER A 21 37.87 -17.88 11.52
C SER A 21 36.94 -17.72 12.73
N ALA A 22 36.89 -18.74 13.59
CA ALA A 22 36.17 -18.66 14.86
C ALA A 22 37.05 -17.96 15.89
N ALA A 23 36.77 -16.67 16.15
CA ALA A 23 37.50 -15.88 17.13
C ALA A 23 37.37 -16.49 18.55
N ARG A 24 38.47 -17.04 19.04
CA ARG A 24 38.53 -17.85 20.26
C ARG A 24 38.42 -16.98 21.52
N VAL A 25 37.29 -17.06 22.23
CA VAL A 25 37.19 -16.54 23.60
C VAL A 25 38.15 -17.32 24.51
N PRO A 26 39.07 -16.66 25.24
CA PRO A 26 39.98 -17.34 26.15
C PRO A 26 39.23 -17.76 27.43
N GLN A 27 39.06 -19.06 27.62
CA GLN A 27 38.61 -19.62 28.89
C GLN A 27 39.71 -19.39 29.95
N ARG A 28 39.34 -18.89 31.14
CA ARG A 28 40.26 -18.86 32.28
C ARG A 28 40.46 -20.27 32.83
N SER A 29 41.72 -20.66 33.02
CA SER A 29 42.10 -21.84 33.81
C SER A 29 41.58 -21.69 35.25
N GLY A 30 41.16 -22.81 35.84
CA GLY A 30 40.54 -22.83 37.16
C GLY A 30 41.51 -23.10 38.32
N CYS A 31 40.99 -22.97 39.53
CA CYS A 31 41.53 -23.59 40.74
C CYS A 31 40.49 -24.57 41.30
N VAL A 32 40.97 -25.73 41.76
CA VAL A 32 40.17 -26.82 42.35
C VAL A 32 40.07 -26.59 43.87
N PRO A 33 38.96 -26.97 44.56
CA PRO A 33 38.66 -26.45 45.90
C PRO A 33 39.24 -27.28 47.05
N GLU A 34 39.40 -26.64 48.20
CA GLU A 34 39.75 -27.30 49.48
C GLU A 34 38.58 -27.33 50.48
N ARG A 35 38.60 -28.36 51.32
CA ARG A 35 37.76 -28.68 52.51
C ARG A 35 38.63 -29.59 53.41
N PRO A 36 38.39 -29.78 54.73
CA PRO A 36 37.15 -29.57 55.50
C PRO A 36 37.30 -28.33 56.46
N THR A 37 36.83 -28.16 57.72
CA THR A 37 36.20 -29.03 58.74
C THR A 37 35.06 -28.38 59.55
N ILE A 38 34.08 -29.24 59.81
CA ILE A 38 33.09 -29.34 60.88
C ILE A 38 33.37 -28.55 62.19
N LEU A 39 32.41 -27.70 62.58
CA LEU A 39 31.81 -27.49 63.91
C LEU A 39 30.54 -26.62 63.62
N SER A 40 29.44 -26.56 64.34
CA SER A 40 28.74 -27.28 65.42
C SER A 40 27.58 -26.34 65.82
N SER A 41 26.57 -26.85 66.54
CA SER A 41 25.50 -26.10 67.25
C SER A 41 24.49 -25.23 66.45
N SER A 42 23.25 -25.72 66.43
CA SER A 42 22.01 -25.03 66.85
C SER A 42 21.67 -23.62 66.32
N THR A 43 20.65 -23.52 65.45
CA THR A 43 19.27 -23.18 65.87
C THR A 43 18.28 -23.28 64.70
N ASN A 44 17.00 -23.55 65.00
CA ASN A 44 15.92 -23.53 64.00
C ASN A 44 15.48 -22.08 63.73
N PHE A 45 15.27 -21.71 62.46
CA PHE A 45 14.17 -20.80 62.10
C PHE A 45 13.72 -21.00 60.64
N MET A 46 12.53 -21.59 60.45
CA MET A 46 11.89 -21.65 59.12
C MET A 46 11.29 -20.28 58.77
N SER A 47 12.08 -19.38 58.19
CA SER A 47 11.53 -18.15 57.61
C SER A 47 10.74 -18.47 56.34
N LEU A 48 9.42 -18.63 56.48
CA LEU A 48 8.48 -18.64 55.36
C LEU A 48 8.61 -17.33 54.59
N ARG A 49 9.37 -17.35 53.48
CA ARG A 49 9.41 -16.22 52.54
C ARG A 49 8.05 -16.12 51.85
N ALA A 50 7.18 -15.28 52.39
CA ALA A 50 5.95 -14.88 51.73
C ALA A 50 6.29 -14.44 50.29
N ARG A 51 5.64 -15.06 49.30
CA ARG A 51 5.72 -14.55 47.92
C ARG A 51 5.13 -13.14 47.94
N PRO A 52 5.81 -12.12 47.39
CA PRO A 52 5.18 -10.81 47.28
C PRO A 52 3.91 -10.97 46.43
N ILE A 53 2.79 -10.51 46.97
CA ILE A 53 1.55 -10.45 46.20
C ILE A 53 1.83 -9.48 45.04
N ALA A 54 1.88 -10.02 43.83
CA ALA A 54 2.06 -9.23 42.63
C ALA A 54 0.81 -8.37 42.44
N VAL A 55 0.85 -7.14 42.97
CA VAL A 55 -0.18 -6.14 42.75
C VAL A 55 -0.32 -5.98 41.24
N LEU A 56 -1.45 -6.43 40.70
CA LEU A 56 -1.84 -6.14 39.33
C LEU A 56 -1.96 -4.63 39.24
N ARG A 57 -0.96 -3.99 38.61
CA ARG A 57 -1.13 -2.64 38.10
C ARG A 57 -2.07 -2.76 36.91
N HIS A 58 -3.36 -2.57 37.20
CA HIS A 58 -4.31 -2.08 36.21
C HIS A 58 -3.65 -0.87 35.54
N ALA A 59 -3.49 -0.92 34.23
CA ALA A 59 -2.92 0.21 33.49
C ALA A 59 -3.79 1.46 33.73
N THR A 60 -3.16 2.63 33.77
CA THR A 60 -3.92 3.87 33.91
C THR A 60 -4.76 4.11 32.66
N ILE A 61 -5.85 4.87 32.80
CA ILE A 61 -6.73 5.21 31.66
C ILE A 61 -5.91 5.90 30.56
N GLU A 62 -4.97 6.76 30.95
CA GLU A 62 -4.01 7.45 30.06
C GLU A 62 -3.10 6.48 29.29
N GLU A 63 -2.57 5.43 29.94
CA GLU A 63 -1.77 4.38 29.26
C GLU A 63 -2.60 3.59 28.23
N ILE A 64 -3.88 3.33 28.55
CA ILE A 64 -4.81 2.61 27.67
C ILE A 64 -5.20 3.47 26.45
N GLU A 65 -5.48 4.77 26.66
CA GLU A 65 -5.81 5.71 25.58
C GLU A 65 -4.62 6.01 24.66
N ALA A 66 -3.40 6.06 25.22
CA ALA A 66 -2.17 6.20 24.44
C ALA A 66 -1.92 4.99 23.52
N GLU A 67 -1.93 3.77 24.06
CA GLU A 67 -1.73 2.56 23.25
C GLU A 67 -2.90 2.31 22.26
N LYS A 68 -4.14 2.72 22.62
CA LYS A 68 -5.30 2.74 21.69
C LYS A 68 -5.03 3.62 20.48
N SER A 69 -4.77 4.91 20.70
CA SER A 69 -4.65 5.90 19.62
C SER A 69 -3.54 5.52 18.63
N VAL A 70 -2.37 5.09 19.13
CA VAL A 70 -1.24 4.65 18.28
C VAL A 70 -1.60 3.47 17.37
N ILE A 71 -2.37 2.50 17.84
CA ILE A 71 -2.78 1.33 17.02
C ILE A 71 -3.94 1.70 16.08
N GLU A 72 -4.92 2.45 16.56
CA GLU A 72 -6.12 2.82 15.79
C GLU A 72 -5.76 3.78 14.64
N ASP A 73 -4.85 4.73 14.86
CA ASP A 73 -4.41 5.67 13.82
C ASP A 73 -3.45 5.02 12.81
N GLN A 74 -2.58 4.10 13.24
CA GLN A 74 -1.82 3.25 12.31
C GLN A 74 -2.73 2.35 11.46
N ALA A 75 -3.85 1.89 12.02
CA ALA A 75 -4.85 1.13 11.26
C ALA A 75 -5.60 2.05 10.27
N ARG A 76 -6.06 3.23 10.70
CA ARG A 76 -6.69 4.25 9.83
C ARG A 76 -5.78 4.63 8.66
N GLU A 77 -4.54 5.04 8.93
CA GLU A 77 -3.59 5.49 7.89
C GLU A 77 -3.36 4.40 6.81
N ARG A 78 -3.32 3.13 7.21
CA ARG A 78 -3.19 1.99 6.28
C ARG A 78 -4.50 1.71 5.53
N MET A 79 -5.66 1.92 6.13
CA MET A 79 -6.96 1.78 5.45
C MET A 79 -7.23 2.94 4.47
N GLU A 80 -6.78 4.16 4.77
CA GLU A 80 -6.83 5.31 3.87
C GLU A 80 -6.00 5.03 2.61
N LYS A 81 -4.74 4.60 2.78
CA LYS A 81 -3.86 4.18 1.67
C LYS A 81 -4.41 2.99 0.87
N ALA A 82 -5.18 2.10 1.50
CA ALA A 82 -5.92 1.03 0.81
C ALA A 82 -7.06 1.59 -0.08
N ILE A 83 -7.72 2.69 0.33
CA ILE A 83 -8.69 3.39 -0.53
C ILE A 83 -8.01 4.18 -1.64
N GLU A 84 -6.91 4.87 -1.38
CA GLU A 84 -6.14 5.59 -2.41
C GLU A 84 -5.66 4.63 -3.51
N THR A 85 -5.16 3.46 -3.14
CA THR A 85 -4.73 2.43 -4.11
C THR A 85 -5.92 1.82 -4.87
N VAL A 86 -7.08 1.60 -4.24
CA VAL A 86 -8.34 1.27 -4.94
C VAL A 86 -8.68 2.30 -6.01
N GLN A 87 -8.71 3.58 -5.64
CA GLN A 87 -9.09 4.67 -6.54
C GLN A 87 -8.11 4.79 -7.71
N ASN A 88 -6.80 4.74 -7.44
CA ASN A 88 -5.77 4.75 -8.46
C ASN A 88 -5.87 3.53 -9.40
N ASN A 89 -6.15 2.33 -8.88
CA ASN A 89 -6.37 1.15 -9.70
C ASN A 89 -7.62 1.30 -10.58
N PHE A 90 -8.75 1.76 -10.04
CA PHE A 90 -9.97 2.02 -10.81
C PHE A 90 -9.81 3.15 -11.84
N ASN A 91 -8.92 4.11 -11.63
CA ASN A 91 -8.57 5.13 -12.62
C ASN A 91 -7.79 4.55 -13.82
N THR A 92 -7.11 3.40 -13.68
CA THR A 92 -6.52 2.69 -14.83
C THR A 92 -7.55 1.92 -15.66
N VAL A 93 -8.70 1.57 -15.07
CA VAL A 93 -9.77 0.83 -15.76
C VAL A 93 -10.56 1.78 -16.64
N ARG A 94 -10.23 1.79 -17.94
CA ARG A 94 -10.94 2.56 -18.97
C ARG A 94 -12.40 2.11 -19.08
N THR A 95 -13.34 3.02 -18.80
CA THR A 95 -14.79 2.76 -18.80
C THR A 95 -15.48 3.03 -20.14
N GLY A 96 -14.75 3.52 -21.15
CA GLY A 96 -15.33 4.02 -22.40
C GLY A 96 -15.88 5.44 -22.28
N ARG A 97 -15.86 6.03 -21.07
CA ARG A 97 -16.22 7.41 -20.83
C ARG A 97 -15.03 8.36 -21.07
N ALA A 98 -15.31 9.53 -21.60
CA ALA A 98 -14.41 10.67 -21.55
C ALA A 98 -14.13 11.08 -20.09
N ASN A 99 -12.86 11.06 -19.68
CA ASN A 99 -12.40 11.49 -18.37
C ASN A 99 -11.03 12.21 -18.53
N PRO A 100 -10.85 13.45 -18.03
CA PRO A 100 -9.59 14.17 -18.11
C PRO A 100 -8.39 13.40 -17.53
N ALA A 101 -8.61 12.54 -16.52
CA ALA A 101 -7.56 11.71 -15.92
C ALA A 101 -6.90 10.72 -16.90
N MET A 102 -7.49 10.47 -18.08
CA MET A 102 -6.84 9.71 -19.16
C MET A 102 -5.64 10.45 -19.77
N LEU A 103 -5.58 11.78 -19.65
CA LEU A 103 -4.55 12.64 -20.22
C LEU A 103 -3.50 13.08 -19.17
N ASP A 104 -3.76 12.90 -17.88
CA ASP A 104 -2.88 13.30 -16.77
C ASP A 104 -1.48 12.63 -16.80
N ARG A 105 -1.30 11.55 -17.60
CA ARG A 105 -0.01 10.87 -17.82
C ARG A 105 0.72 11.32 -19.09
N ILE A 106 0.24 12.35 -19.78
CA ILE A 106 0.82 12.83 -21.04
C ILE A 106 1.69 14.05 -20.79
N GLU A 107 2.98 13.90 -21.09
CA GLU A 107 3.96 14.99 -21.12
C GLU A 107 4.13 15.48 -22.56
N VAL A 108 3.94 16.78 -22.78
CA VAL A 108 4.12 17.46 -24.06
C VAL A 108 5.42 18.26 -23.98
N GLU A 109 6.27 18.13 -25.00
CA GLU A 109 7.48 18.95 -25.10
C GLU A 109 7.10 20.39 -25.48
N TYR A 110 7.28 21.32 -24.55
CA TYR A 110 6.97 22.74 -24.71
C TYR A 110 8.25 23.55 -24.48
N TYR A 111 8.66 24.31 -25.50
CA TYR A 111 9.94 25.03 -25.57
C TYR A 111 11.18 24.22 -25.15
N GLY A 112 11.22 22.92 -25.47
CA GLY A 112 12.34 22.02 -25.16
C GLY A 112 12.33 21.44 -23.75
N THR A 113 11.23 21.57 -23.00
CA THR A 113 11.03 20.92 -21.70
C THR A 113 9.77 20.03 -21.71
N PRO A 114 9.80 18.82 -21.12
CA PRO A 114 8.60 18.02 -20.96
C PRO A 114 7.73 18.63 -19.85
N VAL A 115 6.47 18.95 -20.17
CA VAL A 115 5.50 19.54 -19.25
C VAL A 115 4.17 18.80 -19.39
N ASN A 116 3.47 18.56 -18.27
CA ASN A 116 2.19 17.86 -18.29
C ASN A 116 1.15 18.62 -19.13
N LEU A 117 0.41 17.91 -19.98
CA LEU A 117 -0.65 18.46 -20.84
C LEU A 117 -1.64 19.35 -20.05
N LYS A 118 -1.97 18.95 -18.81
CA LYS A 118 -2.86 19.66 -17.88
C LYS A 118 -2.38 21.06 -17.48
N SER A 119 -1.09 21.35 -17.62
CA SER A 119 -0.50 22.67 -17.33
C SER A 119 -0.47 23.59 -18.56
N ILE A 120 -0.59 23.04 -19.77
CA ILE A 120 -0.55 23.79 -21.04
C ILE A 120 -1.97 24.02 -21.60
N ALA A 121 -2.92 23.16 -21.23
CA ALA A 121 -4.29 23.19 -21.72
C ALA A 121 -5.33 22.90 -20.64
N GLN A 122 -6.46 23.61 -20.72
CA GLN A 122 -7.68 23.27 -19.99
C GLN A 122 -8.34 22.04 -20.65
N ILE A 123 -8.73 21.06 -19.84
CA ILE A 123 -9.38 19.82 -20.30
C ILE A 123 -10.83 19.81 -19.79
N ASN A 124 -11.79 19.83 -20.71
CA ASN A 124 -13.22 19.84 -20.44
C ASN A 124 -13.89 18.56 -21.00
N THR A 125 -14.95 18.08 -20.36
CA THR A 125 -15.82 16.99 -20.86
C THR A 125 -17.20 17.56 -21.26
N PRO A 126 -17.42 17.97 -22.52
CA PRO A 126 -18.74 18.41 -22.95
C PRO A 126 -19.74 17.24 -23.04
N ASP A 127 -19.33 16.08 -23.55
CA ASP A 127 -20.17 14.87 -23.61
C ASP A 127 -19.56 13.71 -22.80
N ALA A 128 -20.33 12.63 -22.61
CA ALA A 128 -19.84 11.42 -21.97
C ALA A 128 -18.78 10.65 -22.80
N THR A 129 -18.66 10.92 -24.10
CA THR A 129 -17.74 10.25 -25.04
C THR A 129 -16.73 11.19 -25.69
N SER A 130 -16.78 12.50 -25.41
CA SER A 130 -15.89 13.51 -25.99
C SER A 130 -15.08 14.25 -24.91
N LEU A 131 -13.79 14.45 -25.20
CA LEU A 131 -12.93 15.39 -24.48
C LEU A 131 -12.66 16.61 -25.37
N LEU A 132 -12.65 17.79 -24.76
CA LEU A 132 -12.26 19.04 -25.39
C LEU A 132 -11.03 19.58 -24.65
N ILE A 133 -9.92 19.72 -25.38
CA ILE A 133 -8.63 20.21 -24.89
C ILE A 133 -8.42 21.60 -25.50
N GLN A 134 -8.41 22.62 -24.66
CA GLN A 134 -8.21 24.01 -25.05
C GLN A 134 -6.85 24.50 -24.54
N PRO A 135 -5.81 24.57 -25.39
CA PRO A 135 -4.51 25.09 -24.99
C PRO A 135 -4.56 26.60 -24.73
N TYR A 136 -3.74 27.07 -23.79
CA TYR A 136 -3.59 28.50 -23.53
C TYR A 136 -2.80 29.22 -24.64
N ASP A 137 -1.97 28.49 -25.41
CA ASP A 137 -1.28 28.97 -26.60
C ASP A 137 -1.61 28.11 -27.84
N LYS A 138 -2.08 28.77 -28.90
CA LYS A 138 -2.41 28.15 -30.19
C LYS A 138 -1.18 27.58 -30.92
N SER A 139 0.03 28.03 -30.62
CA SER A 139 1.26 27.44 -31.19
C SER A 139 1.43 25.97 -30.77
N SER A 140 1.00 25.63 -29.54
CA SER A 140 1.15 24.29 -28.96
C SER A 140 0.22 23.23 -29.55
N LEU A 141 -0.85 23.61 -30.28
CA LEU A 141 -1.86 22.68 -30.83
C LEU A 141 -1.22 21.50 -31.59
N LYS A 142 -0.27 21.78 -32.48
CA LYS A 142 0.41 20.75 -33.30
C LYS A 142 1.40 19.87 -32.53
N LEU A 143 1.82 20.28 -31.34
CA LEU A 143 2.62 19.47 -30.43
C LEU A 143 1.70 18.53 -29.64
N ILE A 144 0.66 19.08 -29.02
CA ILE A 144 -0.35 18.33 -28.25
C ILE A 144 -1.00 17.24 -29.10
N GLU A 145 -1.40 17.56 -30.35
CA GLU A 145 -1.98 16.60 -31.30
C GLU A 145 -1.06 15.41 -31.56
N LYS A 146 0.24 15.67 -31.83
CA LYS A 146 1.25 14.61 -32.02
C LYS A 146 1.47 13.79 -30.76
N THR A 147 1.54 14.42 -29.59
CA THR A 147 1.77 13.73 -28.32
C THR A 147 0.59 12.81 -27.96
N ILE A 148 -0.66 13.22 -28.21
CA ILE A 148 -1.85 12.38 -27.97
C ILE A 148 -1.81 11.10 -28.85
N VAL A 149 -1.38 11.24 -30.12
CA VAL A 149 -1.19 10.10 -31.02
C VAL A 149 -0.01 9.21 -30.55
N ALA A 150 1.13 9.82 -30.22
CA ALA A 150 2.32 9.10 -29.74
C ALA A 150 2.10 8.38 -28.40
N ALA A 151 1.23 8.89 -27.54
CA ALA A 151 0.80 8.24 -26.30
C ALA A 151 -0.03 6.95 -26.53
N ASN A 152 -0.35 6.62 -27.79
CA ASN A 152 -1.01 5.37 -28.20
C ASN A 152 -2.29 5.07 -27.39
N LEU A 153 -3.07 6.11 -27.05
CA LEU A 153 -4.30 5.95 -26.28
C LEU A 153 -5.40 5.17 -27.03
N GLY A 154 -5.27 4.98 -28.35
CA GLY A 154 -6.30 4.32 -29.18
C GLY A 154 -7.46 5.24 -29.54
N VAL A 155 -7.21 6.55 -29.55
CA VAL A 155 -8.16 7.62 -29.89
C VAL A 155 -7.50 8.58 -30.88
N THR A 156 -8.27 9.09 -31.84
CA THR A 156 -7.81 10.07 -32.83
C THR A 156 -8.23 11.48 -32.41
N PRO A 157 -7.30 12.43 -32.22
CA PRO A 157 -7.66 13.83 -32.05
C PRO A 157 -8.21 14.41 -33.36
N SER A 158 -9.24 15.25 -33.26
CA SER A 158 -9.71 16.16 -34.31
C SER A 158 -9.36 17.59 -33.90
N ASN A 159 -8.95 18.41 -34.85
CA ASN A 159 -8.42 19.75 -34.58
C ASN A 159 -9.38 20.81 -35.15
N ASP A 160 -10.08 21.54 -34.27
CA ASP A 160 -11.04 22.58 -34.63
C ASP A 160 -10.37 23.97 -34.77
N GLY A 161 -9.03 24.01 -34.89
CA GLY A 161 -8.22 25.23 -35.10
C GLY A 161 -7.94 26.06 -33.85
N GLU A 162 -8.78 25.96 -32.83
CA GLU A 162 -8.59 26.58 -31.51
C GLU A 162 -8.66 25.56 -30.36
N VAL A 163 -9.38 24.45 -30.55
CA VAL A 163 -9.51 23.36 -29.58
C VAL A 163 -9.24 22.01 -30.24
N ILE A 164 -8.73 21.05 -29.46
CA ILE A 164 -8.56 19.66 -29.88
C ILE A 164 -9.68 18.83 -29.25
N ARG A 165 -10.42 18.11 -30.09
CA ARG A 165 -11.53 17.24 -29.71
C ARG A 165 -11.08 15.79 -29.78
N VAL A 166 -11.23 15.02 -28.71
CA VAL A 166 -10.84 13.60 -28.67
C VAL A 166 -12.07 12.76 -28.38
N THR A 167 -12.47 11.94 -29.36
CA THR A 167 -13.63 11.04 -29.24
C THR A 167 -13.18 9.68 -28.74
N VAL A 168 -13.79 9.20 -27.65
CA VAL A 168 -13.55 7.86 -27.10
C VAL A 168 -14.49 6.86 -27.79
N PRO A 169 -13.98 5.79 -28.42
CA PRO A 169 -14.82 4.78 -29.06
C PRO A 169 -15.62 3.96 -28.03
N PRO A 170 -16.88 3.58 -28.33
CA PRO A 170 -17.72 2.83 -27.40
C PRO A 170 -17.18 1.41 -27.15
N LEU A 171 -17.24 0.96 -25.90
CA LEU A 171 -16.85 -0.40 -25.52
C LEU A 171 -17.92 -1.42 -25.91
N THR A 172 -17.51 -2.52 -26.54
CA THR A 172 -18.39 -3.65 -26.85
C THR A 172 -18.88 -4.36 -25.58
N SER A 173 -20.07 -4.97 -25.67
CA SER A 173 -20.75 -5.62 -24.54
C SER A 173 -19.88 -6.67 -23.83
N ASP A 174 -19.11 -7.47 -24.55
CA ASP A 174 -18.23 -8.48 -23.96
C ASP A 174 -17.00 -7.90 -23.27
N ARG A 175 -16.38 -6.85 -23.85
CA ARG A 175 -15.28 -6.12 -23.18
C ARG A 175 -15.74 -5.46 -21.88
N ARG A 176 -16.99 -4.97 -21.80
CA ARG A 176 -17.58 -4.47 -20.54
C ARG A 176 -17.72 -5.58 -19.49
N LYS A 177 -18.15 -6.79 -19.88
CA LYS A 177 -18.24 -7.96 -18.98
C LYS A 177 -16.86 -8.38 -18.45
N GLU A 178 -15.82 -8.28 -19.27
CA GLU A 178 -14.43 -8.54 -18.85
C GLU A 178 -13.93 -7.47 -17.87
N LEU A 179 -14.17 -6.18 -18.16
CA LEU A 179 -13.77 -5.08 -17.29
C LEU A 179 -14.50 -5.10 -15.94
N ALA A 180 -15.79 -5.45 -15.91
CA ALA A 180 -16.53 -5.67 -14.67
C ALA A 180 -15.90 -6.77 -13.79
N LYS A 181 -15.43 -7.87 -14.40
CA LYS A 181 -14.68 -8.93 -13.70
C LYS A 181 -13.34 -8.42 -13.16
N THR A 182 -12.66 -7.48 -13.82
CA THR A 182 -11.43 -6.88 -13.27
C THR A 182 -11.69 -5.89 -12.13
N VAL A 183 -12.76 -5.08 -12.22
CA VAL A 183 -13.18 -4.18 -11.13
C VAL A 183 -13.52 -4.99 -9.87
N ALA A 184 -14.26 -6.08 -10.00
CA ALA A 184 -14.60 -6.96 -8.87
C ALA A 184 -13.36 -7.59 -8.19
N LYS A 185 -12.34 -7.99 -8.97
CA LYS A 185 -11.06 -8.50 -8.43
C LYS A 185 -10.32 -7.45 -7.61
N LEU A 186 -10.10 -6.27 -8.18
CA LEU A 186 -9.43 -5.15 -7.52
C LEU A 186 -10.16 -4.72 -6.23
N ALA A 187 -11.49 -4.79 -6.22
CA ALA A 187 -12.30 -4.54 -5.03
C ALA A 187 -12.07 -5.61 -3.93
N GLU A 188 -12.07 -6.90 -4.27
CA GLU A 188 -11.84 -7.96 -3.26
C GLU A 188 -10.39 -8.03 -2.76
N GLU A 189 -9.39 -7.79 -3.62
CA GLU A 189 -7.98 -7.64 -3.21
C GLU A 189 -7.84 -6.58 -2.10
N SER A 190 -8.58 -5.48 -2.24
CA SER A 190 -8.53 -4.35 -1.32
C SER A 190 -9.36 -4.56 -0.06
N LYS A 191 -10.49 -5.28 -0.15
CA LYS A 191 -11.19 -5.79 1.05
C LYS A 191 -10.34 -6.81 1.81
N VAL A 192 -9.53 -7.63 1.12
CA VAL A 192 -8.53 -8.51 1.74
C VAL A 192 -7.42 -7.71 2.42
N ALA A 193 -6.95 -6.61 1.83
CA ALA A 193 -6.00 -5.70 2.49
C ALA A 193 -6.56 -5.12 3.81
N ILE A 194 -7.79 -4.61 3.82
CA ILE A 194 -8.46 -4.15 5.05
C ILE A 194 -8.59 -5.28 6.09
N ARG A 195 -9.02 -6.48 5.67
CA ARG A 195 -9.13 -7.66 6.56
C ARG A 195 -7.78 -8.04 7.18
N ASN A 196 -6.67 -7.84 6.46
CA ASN A 196 -5.32 -8.06 6.97
C ASN A 196 -4.86 -6.96 7.94
N ILE A 197 -5.14 -5.68 7.65
CA ILE A 197 -4.88 -4.55 8.57
C ILE A 197 -5.59 -4.78 9.91
N ARG A 198 -6.88 -5.17 9.90
CA ARG A 198 -7.63 -5.53 11.12
C ARG A 198 -6.96 -6.69 11.87
N ARG A 199 -6.53 -7.75 11.17
CA ARG A 199 -5.83 -8.90 11.79
C ARG A 199 -4.54 -8.47 12.47
N ASP A 200 -3.78 -7.56 11.87
CA ASP A 200 -2.48 -7.14 12.42
C ASP A 200 -2.61 -6.15 13.59
N ALA A 201 -3.67 -5.34 13.61
CA ALA A 201 -4.03 -4.50 14.76
C ALA A 201 -4.60 -5.32 15.94
N ILE A 202 -5.43 -6.35 15.68
CA ILE A 202 -5.83 -7.31 16.74
C ILE A 202 -4.60 -8.01 17.34
N LYS A 203 -3.67 -8.50 16.50
CA LYS A 203 -2.36 -9.05 16.96
C LYS A 203 -1.49 -8.05 17.72
N ALA A 204 -1.78 -6.74 17.69
CA ALA A 204 -1.09 -5.74 18.50
C ALA A 204 -1.72 -5.69 19.90
N TYR A 205 -3.05 -5.63 20.01
CA TYR A 205 -3.76 -5.76 21.29
C TYR A 205 -3.42 -7.08 22.00
N ASP A 206 -3.41 -8.21 21.26
CA ASP A 206 -3.01 -9.54 21.75
C ASP A 206 -1.58 -9.58 22.35
N LYS A 207 -0.70 -8.63 22.00
CA LYS A 207 0.66 -8.51 22.56
C LYS A 207 0.67 -7.63 23.80
N LEU A 208 -0.02 -6.50 23.77
CA LEU A 208 -0.14 -5.58 24.91
C LEU A 208 -0.81 -6.26 26.12
N GLU A 209 -1.77 -7.16 25.88
CA GLU A 209 -2.35 -8.06 26.89
C GLU A 209 -1.27 -8.95 27.54
N LYS A 210 -0.41 -9.58 26.72
CA LYS A 210 0.68 -10.47 27.19
C LYS A 210 1.81 -9.71 27.87
N GLU A 211 2.05 -8.46 27.47
CA GLU A 211 2.90 -7.48 28.16
C GLU A 211 2.26 -6.94 29.46
N LYS A 212 0.99 -7.27 29.73
CA LYS A 212 0.18 -6.81 30.88
C LYS A 212 -0.05 -5.30 30.92
N LYS A 213 -0.03 -4.65 29.76
CA LYS A 213 -0.43 -3.24 29.58
C LYS A 213 -1.93 -3.05 29.36
N LEU A 214 -2.64 -4.10 28.95
CA LEU A 214 -4.10 -4.09 28.77
C LEU A 214 -4.74 -5.23 29.56
N SER A 215 -5.97 -4.99 30.04
CA SER A 215 -6.86 -6.04 30.54
C SER A 215 -7.55 -6.75 29.36
N GLU A 216 -7.97 -8.00 29.56
CA GLU A 216 -8.79 -8.74 28.57
C GLU A 216 -10.03 -7.95 28.15
N ASP A 217 -10.67 -7.23 29.08
CA ASP A 217 -11.89 -6.46 28.80
C ASP A 217 -11.59 -5.25 27.92
N ASN A 218 -10.49 -4.55 28.16
CA ASN A 218 -10.01 -3.48 27.28
C ASN A 218 -9.79 -4.02 25.85
N VAL A 219 -9.20 -5.21 25.70
CA VAL A 219 -8.98 -5.84 24.38
C VAL A 219 -10.30 -6.14 23.67
N LYS A 220 -11.35 -6.56 24.41
CA LYS A 220 -12.70 -6.81 23.86
C LYS A 220 -13.31 -5.50 23.33
N ASP A 221 -13.26 -4.43 24.12
CA ASP A 221 -13.82 -3.11 23.74
C ASP A 221 -13.04 -2.46 22.58
N LEU A 222 -11.70 -2.49 22.62
CA LEU A 222 -10.83 -1.99 21.55
C LEU A 222 -11.03 -2.77 20.23
N SER A 223 -11.26 -4.07 20.30
CA SER A 223 -11.60 -4.91 19.14
C SER A 223 -12.97 -4.55 18.57
N ALA A 224 -13.96 -4.26 19.42
CA ALA A 224 -15.29 -3.80 19.00
C ALA A 224 -15.27 -2.41 18.35
N ASP A 225 -14.43 -1.48 18.83
CA ASP A 225 -14.23 -0.16 18.20
C ASP A 225 -13.53 -0.28 16.84
N LEU A 226 -12.41 -1.01 16.78
CA LEU A 226 -11.68 -1.29 15.53
C LEU A 226 -12.62 -1.94 14.49
N GLN A 227 -13.53 -2.82 14.92
CA GLN A 227 -14.51 -3.45 14.03
C GLN A 227 -15.47 -2.43 13.40
N LYS A 228 -15.98 -1.44 14.16
CA LYS A 228 -16.83 -0.36 13.61
C LYS A 228 -16.09 0.41 12.51
N VAL A 229 -14.86 0.82 12.79
CA VAL A 229 -13.99 1.54 11.85
C VAL A 229 -13.75 0.69 10.60
N THR A 230 -13.42 -0.60 10.75
CA THR A 230 -13.21 -1.53 9.62
C THR A 230 -14.45 -1.62 8.72
N ASP A 231 -15.64 -1.71 9.31
CA ASP A 231 -16.89 -1.84 8.57
C ASP A 231 -17.28 -0.55 7.83
N GLU A 232 -16.88 0.63 8.33
CA GLU A 232 -16.97 1.89 7.58
C GLU A 232 -16.07 1.90 6.34
N TYR A 233 -14.79 1.54 6.47
CA TYR A 233 -13.88 1.47 5.31
C TYR A 233 -14.30 0.39 4.30
N MET A 234 -14.89 -0.73 4.73
CA MET A 234 -15.49 -1.70 3.80
C MET A 234 -16.70 -1.13 3.05
N LYS A 235 -17.59 -0.38 3.73
CA LYS A 235 -18.72 0.32 3.07
C LYS A 235 -18.23 1.38 2.08
N LYS A 236 -17.15 2.12 2.38
CA LYS A 236 -16.50 3.05 1.45
C LYS A 236 -16.05 2.32 0.17
N ILE A 237 -15.35 1.19 0.27
CA ILE A 237 -14.93 0.40 -0.90
C ILE A 237 -16.14 -0.11 -1.70
N GLU A 238 -17.19 -0.62 -1.05
CA GLU A 238 -18.40 -1.06 -1.74
C GLU A 238 -19.12 0.07 -2.49
N ALA A 239 -19.16 1.28 -1.94
CA ALA A 239 -19.75 2.43 -2.61
C ALA A 239 -18.98 2.78 -3.88
N ILE A 240 -17.64 2.84 -3.82
CA ILE A 240 -16.77 3.11 -4.97
C ILE A 240 -16.90 1.99 -6.03
N GLN A 241 -16.92 0.72 -5.60
CA GLN A 241 -17.14 -0.43 -6.49
C GLN A 241 -18.48 -0.30 -7.24
N LYS A 242 -19.59 -0.07 -6.52
CA LYS A 242 -20.93 0.06 -7.10
C LYS A 242 -21.05 1.26 -8.04
N GLN A 243 -20.36 2.37 -7.76
CA GLN A 243 -20.26 3.51 -8.66
C GLN A 243 -19.54 3.14 -9.98
N LYS A 244 -18.40 2.44 -9.89
CA LYS A 244 -17.59 2.06 -11.06
C LYS A 244 -18.26 0.98 -11.93
N GLU A 245 -18.95 0.03 -11.30
CA GLU A 245 -19.77 -0.97 -12.00
C GLU A 245 -20.96 -0.32 -12.73
N GLN A 246 -21.63 0.66 -12.11
CA GLN A 246 -22.68 1.42 -12.80
C GLN A 246 -22.14 2.26 -13.96
N GLU A 247 -20.93 2.82 -13.85
CA GLU A 247 -20.28 3.55 -14.96
C GLU A 247 -20.05 2.63 -16.17
N LEU A 248 -19.60 1.38 -15.95
CA LEU A 248 -19.38 0.38 -17.01
C LEU A 248 -20.66 -0.11 -17.69
N MET A 249 -21.82 -0.01 -17.03
CA MET A 249 -23.09 -0.55 -17.54
C MET A 249 -24.01 0.48 -18.22
N LYS A 250 -23.86 1.79 -17.91
CA LYS A 250 -24.81 2.85 -18.32
C LYS A 250 -24.51 3.54 -19.67
N ILE A 251 -23.38 3.22 -20.30
CA ILE A 251 -22.84 3.85 -21.54
C ILE A 251 -23.29 3.06 -22.80
#